data_AF-A0A8T5GHS7-F1
#
_entry.id   AF-A0A8T5GHS7-F1
#
_cell.length_a   1.000
_cell.length_b   1.000
_cell.length_c   1.000
_cell.angle_alpha   90.00
_cell.angle_beta   90.00
_cell.angle_gamma   90.00
#
_symmetry.space_group_name_H-M   'P 1'
#
loop_
_entity.id
_entity.type
_entity.pdbx_description
1 polymer ?
#
loop_
_entity_poly.entity_id
_entity_poly.type
_entity_poly.pdbx_seq_one_letter_code
_entity_poly.pdbx_strand_id
1 'polypeptide(L)' 'LTEITLDELGAITGVGIPLEPGASAVVDPMAVQAAMDSGMNLAVLDGRDIGLLDDALEGKPFVGTTIKA' A
#
# COMPACT_ATOMS: atom_id res chain seq x y z
N LEU A 1 4.14 -9.82 10.77
CA LEU A 1 3.13 -8.91 10.18
C LEU A 1 3.46 -7.52 10.64
N THR A 2 3.76 -6.63 9.70
CA THR A 2 3.86 -5.20 9.98
C THR A 2 2.53 -4.60 9.56
N GLU A 3 1.90 -3.82 10.42
CA GLU A 3 0.63 -3.14 10.12
C GLU A 3 0.85 -1.64 10.25
N ILE A 4 0.31 -0.88 9.29
CA ILE A 4 0.28 0.58 9.28
C ILE A 4 -1.09 1.07 8.81
N THR A 5 -1.39 2.35 9.00
CA THR A 5 -2.61 2.97 8.47
C THR A 5 -2.39 3.60 7.10
N LEU A 6 -3.49 3.89 6.38
CA LEU A 6 -3.44 4.68 5.15
C LEU A 6 -2.90 6.11 5.40
N ASP A 7 -3.15 6.68 6.57
CA ASP A 7 -2.56 7.97 6.97
C ASP A 7 -1.04 7.90 7.07
N GLU A 8 -0.51 6.83 7.68
CA GLU A 8 0.93 6.60 7.79
C GLU A 8 1.55 6.36 6.41
N LEU A 9 0.90 5.54 5.57
CA LEU A 9 1.35 5.35 4.19
C LEU A 9 1.33 6.66 3.41
N GLY A 10 0.27 7.47 3.55
CA GLY A 10 0.11 8.75 2.88
C GLY A 10 1.19 9.76 3.27
N ALA A 11 1.58 9.78 4.54
CA ALA A 11 2.71 10.57 5.03
C ALA A 11 4.05 10.13 4.44
N ILE A 12 4.25 8.82 4.21
CA ILE A 12 5.46 8.27 3.58
C ILE A 12 5.52 8.59 2.09
N THR A 13 4.40 8.47 1.38
CA THR A 13 4.36 8.67 -0.08
C THR A 13 4.23 10.13 -0.48
N GLY A 14 3.78 11.01 0.42
CA GLY A 14 3.57 12.42 0.12
C GLY A 14 2.23 12.68 -0.56
N VAL A 15 1.15 12.09 -0.04
CA VAL A 15 -0.21 12.39 -0.49
C VAL A 15 -0.48 13.90 -0.40
N GLY A 16 -1.05 14.46 -1.46
CA GLY A 16 -1.30 15.90 -1.57
C GLY A 16 -0.09 16.75 -1.96
N ILE A 17 1.09 16.14 -2.14
CA ILE A 17 2.31 16.81 -2.62
C ILE A 17 2.53 16.44 -4.09
N PRO A 18 2.63 17.41 -5.01
CA PRO A 18 2.95 17.12 -6.41
C PRO A 18 4.29 16.39 -6.53
N LEU A 19 4.29 15.27 -7.25
CA LEU A 19 5.53 14.59 -7.62
C LEU A 19 6.20 15.34 -8.77
N GLU A 20 7.51 15.59 -8.63
CA GLU A 20 8.33 16.10 -9.71
C GLU A 20 8.45 15.06 -10.83
N PRO A 21 8.54 15.48 -12.11
CA PRO A 21 8.74 14.57 -13.22
C PRO A 21 9.98 13.67 -13.01
N GLY A 22 9.78 12.35 -13.08
CA GLY A 22 10.85 11.37 -12.86
C GLY A 22 11.10 10.98 -11.41
N ALA A 23 10.35 11.53 -10.45
CA ALA A 23 10.32 11.03 -9.09
C ALA A 23 9.73 9.61 -9.06
N SER A 24 10.38 8.70 -8.33
CA SER A 24 9.91 7.33 -8.11
C SER A 24 9.42 7.19 -6.69
N ALA A 25 8.18 6.74 -6.52
CA ALA A 25 7.61 6.35 -5.24
C ALA A 25 7.32 4.85 -5.27
N VAL A 26 7.56 4.16 -4.15
CA VAL A 26 7.28 2.72 -4.02
C VAL A 26 5.78 2.45 -4.21
N VAL A 27 4.94 3.37 -3.76
CA VAL A 27 3.50 3.40 -4.02
C VAL A 27 3.14 4.81 -4.50
N ASP A 28 2.36 4.89 -5.56
CA ASP A 28 1.95 6.17 -6.14
C ASP A 28 1.06 6.97 -5.16
N PRO A 29 1.37 8.25 -4.85
CA PRO A 29 0.60 9.04 -3.90
C PRO A 29 -0.85 9.28 -4.33
N MET A 30 -1.14 9.38 -5.63
CA MET A 30 -2.50 9.47 -6.14
C MET A 30 -3.26 8.16 -5.93
N ALA A 31 -2.60 7.01 -6.05
CA ALA A 31 -3.20 5.71 -5.74
C ALA A 31 -3.48 5.55 -4.23
N VAL A 32 -2.59 6.06 -3.37
CA VAL A 32 -2.84 6.07 -1.90
C VAL A 32 -4.04 6.97 -1.58
N GLN A 33 -4.13 8.16 -2.17
CA GLN A 33 -5.30 9.03 -2.01
C GLN A 33 -6.59 8.32 -2.44
N ALA A 34 -6.58 7.61 -3.57
CA ALA A 34 -7.74 6.85 -4.02
C ALA A 34 -8.12 5.72 -3.04
N ALA A 35 -7.14 5.08 -2.40
CA ALA A 35 -7.38 4.09 -1.35
C ALA A 35 -8.00 4.72 -0.09
N MET A 36 -7.51 5.91 0.31
CA MET A 36 -8.06 6.69 1.43
C MET A 36 -9.51 7.08 1.17
N ASP A 37 -9.79 7.63 -0.01
CA ASP A 37 -11.13 8.10 -0.40
C ASP A 37 -12.16 6.95 -0.48
N SER A 38 -11.70 5.73 -0.80
CA SER A 38 -12.56 4.55 -0.91
C SER A 38 -12.62 3.70 0.37
N GLY A 39 -11.79 3.99 1.38
CA GLY A 39 -11.65 3.14 2.56
C GLY A 39 -11.12 1.74 2.24
N MET A 40 -10.29 1.62 1.20
CA MET A 40 -9.77 0.33 0.72
C MET A 40 -8.46 -0.04 1.41
N ASN A 41 -8.46 -1.17 2.13
CA ASN A 41 -7.24 -1.74 2.67
C ASN A 41 -6.26 -2.13 1.55
N LEU A 42 -4.96 -1.99 1.79
CA LEU A 42 -3.90 -2.39 0.86
C LEU A 42 -3.03 -3.49 1.46
N ALA A 43 -2.43 -4.29 0.58
CA ALA A 43 -1.44 -5.30 0.94
C ALA A 43 -0.17 -5.08 0.11
N VAL A 44 0.97 -4.98 0.79
CA VAL A 44 2.29 -4.90 0.16
C VAL A 44 3.04 -6.20 0.47
N LEU A 45 3.44 -6.91 -0.58
CA LEU A 45 4.08 -8.22 -0.53
C LEU A 45 5.10 -8.35 -1.67
N ASP A 46 5.97 -9.37 -1.57
CA ASP A 46 6.94 -9.67 -2.63
C ASP A 46 6.28 -10.43 -3.79
N GLY A 47 6.01 -9.73 -4.89
CA GLY A 47 5.36 -10.30 -6.08
C GLY A 47 6.16 -11.40 -6.80
N ARG A 48 7.39 -11.70 -6.38
CA ARG A 48 8.16 -12.85 -6.88
C ARG A 48 7.70 -14.17 -6.24
N ASP A 49 7.05 -14.10 -5.09
CA ASP A 49 6.43 -15.23 -4.41
C ASP A 49 4.91 -15.16 -4.58
N ILE A 50 4.41 -15.86 -5.61
CA ILE A 50 2.99 -15.86 -5.96
C ILE A 50 2.11 -16.44 -4.85
N GLY A 51 2.64 -17.31 -3.99
CA GLY A 51 1.88 -17.88 -2.88
C GLY A 51 1.41 -16.81 -1.88
N LEU A 52 2.19 -15.75 -1.70
CA LEU A 52 1.81 -14.61 -0.86
C LEU A 52 0.61 -13.83 -1.42
N LEU A 53 0.43 -13.84 -2.75
CA LEU A 53 -0.70 -13.19 -3.40
C LEU A 53 -2.01 -13.92 -3.06
N ASP A 54 -2.00 -15.26 -3.15
CA ASP A 54 -3.16 -16.09 -2.78
C ASP A 54 -3.51 -15.91 -1.30
N ASP A 55 -2.51 -15.95 -0.41
CA ASP A 55 -2.73 -15.74 1.02
C ASP A 55 -3.31 -14.35 1.31
N ALA A 56 -2.80 -13.29 0.68
CA ALA A 56 -3.32 -11.93 0.85
C ALA A 56 -4.76 -11.78 0.33
N LEU A 57 -5.08 -12.37 -0.82
CA LEU A 57 -6.42 -12.32 -1.41
C LEU A 57 -7.46 -13.10 -0.58
N GLU A 58 -7.06 -14.20 0.04
CA GLU A 58 -7.92 -15.00 0.92
C GLU A 58 -7.99 -14.47 2.35
N GLY A 59 -7.26 -13.39 2.67
CA GLY A 59 -7.21 -12.81 4.02
C GLY A 59 -6.43 -13.67 5.03
N LYS A 60 -5.60 -14.59 4.54
CA LYS A 60 -4.68 -15.38 5.37
C LYS A 60 -3.47 -14.54 5.80
N PRO A 61 -2.76 -14.95 6.85
CA PRO A 61 -1.49 -14.33 7.20
C PRO A 61 -0.47 -14.49 6.06
N PHE A 62 0.17 -13.39 5.66
CA PHE A 62 1.25 -13.39 4.67
C PHE A 62 2.46 -12.61 5.18
N VAL A 63 3.62 -12.82 4.56
CA VAL A 63 4.83 -12.02 4.82
C VAL A 63 4.75 -10.74 4.00
N GLY A 64 4.57 -9.61 4.69
CA GLY A 64 4.46 -8.29 4.08
C GLY A 64 3.91 -7.26 5.05
N THR A 65 3.32 -6.21 4.48
CA THR A 65 2.70 -5.12 5.22
C THR A 65 1.22 -5.01 4.86
N THR A 66 0.37 -5.01 5.88
CA THR A 66 -1.05 -4.69 5.72
C THR A 66 -1.25 -3.21 6.01
N ILE A 67 -1.91 -2.50 5.10
CA ILE A 67 -2.26 -1.10 5.27
C ILE A 67 -3.77 -0.99 5.48
N LYS A 68 -4.17 -0.49 6.65
CA LYS A 68 -5.56 -0.37 7.06
C LYS A 68 -6.11 1.01 6.72
N ALA A 69 -7.32 1.03 6.19
CA ALA A 69 -8.09 2.26 6.06
C ALA A 69 -8.51 2.84 7.42
#